data_AF-A0A0B1TKK8-F1
#
_entry.id   AF-A0A0B1TKK8-F1
#
_cell.length_a   1.000
_cell.length_b   1.000
_cell.length_c   1.000
_cell.angle_alpha   90.00
_cell.angle_beta   90.00
_cell.angle_gamma   90.00
#
_symmetry.space_group_name_H-M   'P 1'
#
loop_
_entity.id
_entity.type
_entity.pdbx_description
1 polymer ?
#
loop_
_entity_poly.entity_id
_entity_poly.type
_entity_poly.pdbx_seq_one_letter_code
_entity_poly.pdbx_strand_id
1 'polypeptide(L)'
;KPLHVPAFQYGTGDAKGFFGNDTVRFGAEGTKQLEVPGCQFGQADSIADFFVGHPIDGILGMAFSTLSARKVVPVFEQAYTLGLVEPIFTVYYKRAGYRKFQCKDQ
;
A
#
# COMPACT_ATOMS: atom_id res chain seq x y z
N LYS A 1 18.75 8.49 12.70
CA LYS A 1 18.68 7.07 12.27
C LYS A 1 17.20 6.68 12.33
N PRO A 2 16.56 6.28 11.21
CA PRO A 2 15.15 5.87 11.26
C PRO A 2 15.00 4.66 12.19
N LEU A 3 13.91 4.62 12.96
CA LEU A 3 13.62 3.52 13.87
C LEU A 3 13.21 2.32 13.03
N HIS A 4 14.11 1.35 12.92
CA HIS A 4 13.84 0.11 12.20
C HIS A 4 12.79 -0.68 12.97
N VAL A 5 11.70 -1.05 12.30
CA VAL A 5 10.58 -1.75 12.91
C VAL A 5 10.68 -3.25 12.64
N PRO A 6 10.17 -4.11 13.56
CA PRO A 6 10.17 -5.55 13.34
C PRO A 6 9.41 -5.92 12.06
N ALA A 7 9.63 -7.13 11.58
CA ALA A 7 9.03 -7.64 10.35
C ALA A 7 7.49 -7.50 10.31
N PHE A 8 6.97 -7.06 9.17
CA PHE A 8 5.59 -7.17 8.75
C PHE A 8 5.39 -8.59 8.19
N GLN A 9 4.56 -9.39 8.85
CA GLN A 9 4.26 -10.74 8.39
C GLN A 9 3.04 -10.72 7.45
N TYR A 10 3.23 -11.23 6.24
CA TYR A 10 2.21 -11.36 5.21
C TYR A 10 2.04 -12.83 4.87
N GLY A 11 1.25 -13.60 5.64
CA GLY A 11 0.88 -14.99 5.32
C GLY A 11 2.06 -15.91 4.93
N THR A 12 2.45 -15.89 3.65
CA THR A 12 3.54 -16.63 3.01
C THR A 12 4.92 -15.95 3.00
N GLY A 13 5.08 -14.71 3.49
CA GLY A 13 6.36 -14.00 3.54
C GLY A 13 6.42 -12.87 4.56
N ASP A 14 7.57 -12.24 4.72
CA ASP A 14 7.77 -11.06 5.58
C ASP A 14 8.43 -9.89 4.84
N ALA A 15 8.17 -8.67 5.30
CA ALA A 15 8.95 -7.49 4.91
C ALA A 15 9.46 -6.77 6.17
N LYS A 16 10.65 -6.18 6.11
CA LYS A 16 11.26 -5.39 7.19
C LYS A 16 11.63 -4.02 6.66
N GLY A 17 11.72 -3.05 7.58
CA GLY A 17 12.01 -1.68 7.20
C GLY A 17 11.68 -0.69 8.31
N PHE A 18 11.20 0.48 7.95
CA PHE A 18 10.90 1.57 8.89
C PHE A 18 9.62 2.32 8.48
N PHE A 19 9.08 3.14 9.37
CA PHE A 19 7.94 4.00 9.05
C PHE A 19 8.42 5.35 8.50
N GLY A 20 7.84 5.74 7.37
CA GLY A 20 7.88 7.11 6.85
C GLY A 20 6.57 7.84 7.15
N ASN A 21 6.58 9.16 7.04
CA ASN A 21 5.38 10.01 7.06
C ASN A 21 5.49 11.00 5.90
N ASP A 22 4.58 10.90 4.94
CA ASP A 22 4.61 11.72 3.72
C ASP A 22 3.20 11.86 3.12
N THR A 23 3.10 12.57 2.01
CA THR A 23 1.88 12.69 1.20
C THR A 23 1.78 11.53 0.22
N VAL A 24 0.70 10.75 0.32
CA VAL A 24 0.37 9.68 -0.62
C VAL A 24 -0.58 10.19 -1.69
N ARG A 25 -0.39 9.76 -2.95
CA ARG A 25 -1.23 10.16 -4.08
C ARG A 25 -1.94 8.94 -4.67
N PHE A 26 -3.26 9.02 -4.82
CA PHE A 26 -4.04 8.03 -5.58
C PHE A 26 -4.24 8.49 -7.03
N GLY A 27 -4.00 7.58 -7.97
CA GLY A 27 -4.14 7.83 -9.41
C GLY A 27 -2.79 7.82 -10.12
N ALA A 28 -2.82 7.62 -11.44
CA ALA A 28 -1.61 7.60 -12.25
C ALA A 28 -1.00 9.00 -12.42
N GLU A 29 0.29 9.05 -12.72
CA GLU A 29 0.98 10.30 -13.07
C GLU A 29 0.25 11.01 -14.23
N GLY A 30 0.17 12.35 -14.16
CA GLY A 30 -0.53 13.17 -15.16
C GLY A 30 -2.06 13.15 -15.08
N THR A 31 -2.64 12.43 -14.12
CA THR A 31 -4.09 12.48 -13.84
C THR A 31 -4.42 13.45 -12.70
N LYS A 32 -5.71 13.74 -12.49
CA LYS A 32 -6.17 14.44 -11.28
C LYS A 32 -6.07 13.49 -10.09
N GLN A 33 -4.95 13.54 -9.38
CA GLN A 33 -4.67 12.69 -8.23
C GLN A 33 -5.38 13.18 -6.96
N LEU A 34 -5.78 12.24 -6.11
CA LEU A 34 -6.17 12.53 -4.72
C LEU A 34 -4.90 12.52 -3.87
N GLU A 35 -4.53 13.69 -3.33
CA GLU A 35 -3.40 13.83 -2.43
C GLU A 35 -3.86 13.71 -0.98
N VAL A 36 -3.21 12.84 -0.21
CA VAL A 36 -3.50 12.59 1.20
C VAL A 36 -2.24 12.87 2.02
N PRO A 37 -2.15 14.04 2.68
CA PRO A 37 -0.99 14.38 3.49
C PRO A 37 -1.00 13.67 4.85
N GLY A 38 0.19 13.57 5.47
CA GLY A 38 0.33 13.05 6.83
C GLY A 38 0.09 11.54 6.95
N CYS A 39 0.33 10.80 5.86
CA CYS A 39 0.17 9.36 5.85
C CYS A 39 1.43 8.68 6.37
N GLN A 40 1.27 7.89 7.42
CA GLN A 40 2.32 6.99 7.89
C GLN A 40 2.25 5.65 7.13
N PHE A 41 3.37 5.23 6.55
CA PHE A 41 3.46 3.97 5.80
C PHE A 41 4.82 3.29 5.99
N GLY A 42 4.86 1.97 5.78
CA GLY A 42 6.08 1.18 5.87
C GLY A 42 6.92 1.31 4.60
N GLN A 43 8.19 1.65 4.76
CA GLN A 43 9.20 1.63 3.71
C GLN A 43 10.05 0.38 3.92
N ALA A 44 9.90 -0.60 3.03
CA ALA A 44 10.61 -1.87 3.13
C ALA A 44 12.05 -1.74 2.60
N ASP A 45 13.02 -2.21 3.37
CA ASP A 45 14.42 -2.38 2.94
C ASP A 45 14.79 -3.85 2.74
N SER A 46 13.93 -4.76 3.19
CA SER A 46 14.02 -6.20 2.98
C SER A 46 12.62 -6.77 2.77
N ILE A 47 12.47 -7.61 1.75
CA ILE A 47 11.21 -8.25 1.37
C ILE A 47 11.52 -9.74 1.10
N ALA A 48 10.62 -10.64 1.50
CA ALA A 48 10.78 -12.07 1.27
C ALA A 48 10.87 -12.43 -0.22
N ASP A 49 11.64 -13.48 -0.53
CA ASP A 49 11.90 -13.96 -1.88
C ASP A 49 10.63 -14.32 -2.67
N PHE A 50 9.52 -14.60 -1.99
CA PHE A 50 8.22 -14.84 -2.63
C PHE A 50 7.74 -13.65 -3.49
N PHE A 51 8.16 -12.43 -3.16
CA PHE A 51 7.83 -11.25 -3.96
C PHE A 51 8.75 -11.07 -5.19
N VAL A 52 9.84 -11.85 -5.30
CA VAL A 52 10.75 -11.80 -6.44
C VAL A 52 10.01 -12.30 -7.70
N GLY A 53 10.01 -11.46 -8.74
CA GLY A 53 9.33 -11.76 -10.01
C GLY A 53 7.83 -11.50 -10.02
N HIS A 54 7.25 -10.93 -8.95
CA HIS A 54 5.89 -10.38 -9.00
C HIS A 54 5.91 -8.91 -9.47
N PRO A 55 4.96 -8.49 -10.32
CA PRO A 55 4.91 -7.13 -10.87
C PRO A 55 4.34 -6.10 -9.87
N ILE A 56 4.44 -6.37 -8.56
CA ILE A 56 3.82 -5.57 -7.50
C ILE A 56 4.93 -4.81 -6.77
N ASP A 57 4.87 -3.48 -6.80
CA ASP A 57 5.86 -2.61 -6.12
C ASP A 57 5.62 -2.51 -4.60
N GLY A 58 4.40 -2.81 -4.14
CA GLY A 58 4.05 -2.75 -2.73
C GLY A 58 2.60 -3.12 -2.43
N ILE A 59 2.24 -3.11 -1.15
CA ILE A 59 0.91 -3.46 -0.66
C ILE A 59 0.29 -2.25 0.02
N LEU A 60 -0.92 -1.88 -0.41
CA LEU A 60 -1.73 -0.86 0.23
C LEU A 60 -2.86 -1.50 1.05
N GLY A 61 -2.79 -1.38 2.37
CA GLY A 61 -3.83 -1.85 3.28
C GLY A 61 -5.05 -0.93 3.28
N MET A 62 -6.25 -1.50 3.11
CA MET A 62 -7.53 -0.79 3.01
C MET A 62 -8.53 -1.15 4.14
N ALA A 63 -8.12 -1.97 5.10
CA ALA A 63 -8.93 -2.32 6.26
C ALA A 63 -8.93 -1.18 7.30
N PHE A 64 -9.86 -1.22 8.27
CA PHE A 64 -9.95 -0.24 9.35
C PHE A 64 -8.72 -0.21 10.26
N SER A 65 -8.35 0.97 10.76
CA SER A 65 -7.26 1.17 11.72
C SER A 65 -7.43 0.36 13.01
N THR A 66 -8.68 0.08 13.41
CA THR A 66 -9.00 -0.78 14.57
C THR A 66 -8.46 -2.21 14.42
N LEU A 67 -8.22 -2.66 13.19
CA LEU A 67 -7.63 -3.95 12.84
C LEU A 67 -6.13 -3.84 12.51
N SER A 68 -5.55 -2.64 12.56
CA SER A 68 -4.14 -2.41 12.28
C SER A 68 -3.29 -2.92 13.44
N ALA A 69 -2.43 -3.91 13.15
CA ALA A 69 -1.53 -4.52 14.13
C ALA A 69 -0.61 -3.51 14.85
N ARG A 70 -0.40 -2.33 14.26
CA ARG A 70 0.47 -1.28 14.79
C ARG A 70 -0.22 0.06 15.01
N LYS A 71 -1.57 0.08 14.98
CA LYS A 71 -2.39 1.31 15.15
C LYS A 71 -2.03 2.44 14.18
N VAL A 72 -1.44 2.10 13.04
CA VAL A 72 -1.18 3.06 11.96
C VAL A 72 -2.50 3.30 11.25
N VAL A 73 -2.85 4.58 11.08
CA VAL A 73 -4.05 4.99 10.33
C VAL A 73 -3.82 4.69 8.84
N PRO A 74 -4.64 3.83 8.23
CA PRO A 74 -4.57 3.54 6.80
C PRO A 74 -4.77 4.80 5.96
N VAL A 75 -4.17 4.84 4.77
CA VAL A 75 -4.20 6.02 3.88
C VAL A 75 -5.63 6.47 3.58
N PHE A 76 -6.55 5.54 3.31
CA PHE A 76 -7.94 5.89 3.01
C PHE A 76 -8.70 6.43 4.23
N GLU A 77 -8.42 5.92 5.42
CA GLU A 77 -9.00 6.42 6.67
C GLU A 77 -8.47 7.83 6.99
N GLN A 78 -7.20 8.10 6.69
CA GLN A 78 -6.63 9.45 6.78
C GLN A 78 -7.33 10.42 5.81
N ALA A 79 -7.61 9.98 4.57
CA ALA A 79 -8.32 10.80 3.59
C ALA A 79 -9.74 11.17 4.07
N TYR A 80 -10.46 10.21 4.66
CA TYR A 80 -11.76 10.45 5.28
C TYR A 80 -11.66 11.41 6.47
N THR A 81 -10.68 11.21 7.36
CA THR A 81 -10.45 12.07 8.54
C THR A 81 -10.16 13.53 8.13
N LEU A 82 -9.51 13.73 7.00
CA LEU A 82 -9.23 15.05 6.42
C LEU A 82 -10.42 15.64 5.64
N GLY A 83 -11.54 14.92 5.52
CA GLY A 83 -12.72 15.35 4.78
C GLY A 83 -12.53 15.39 3.26
N LEU A 84 -11.55 14.67 2.73
CA LEU A 84 -11.24 14.65 1.29
C LEU A 84 -12.17 13.71 0.51
N VAL A 85 -12.72 12.71 1.19
CA VAL A 85 -13.58 11.66 0.63
C VAL A 85 -14.69 11.29 1.61
N GLU A 86 -15.77 10.72 1.09
CA GLU A 86 -16.75 10.00 1.90
C GLU A 86 -16.16 8.67 2.42
N PRO A 87 -16.68 8.10 3.54
CA PRO A 87 -16.18 6.85 4.11
C PRO A 87 -16.63 5.61 3.31
N ILE A 88 -16.64 5.72 1.98
CA ILE A 88 -17.07 4.68 1.04
C ILE A 88 -16.07 4.64 -0.10
N PHE A 89 -15.61 3.44 -0.44
CA PHE A 89 -14.91 3.18 -1.70
C PHE A 89 -15.54 1.96 -2.38
N THR A 90 -15.39 1.90 -3.70
CA THR A 90 -15.84 0.76 -4.50
C THR A 90 -14.65 0.19 -5.25
N VAL A 91 -14.66 -1.13 -5.44
CA VAL A 91 -13.61 -1.82 -6.21
C VAL A 91 -14.22 -2.26 -7.53
N TYR A 92 -13.65 -1.75 -8.63
CA TYR A 92 -14.04 -2.14 -9.97
C TYR A 92 -13.01 -3.09 -10.58
N TYR A 93 -13.37 -4.36 -10.69
CA TYR A 93 -12.58 -5.35 -11.43
C TYR A 93 -13.16 -5.53 -12.83
N LYS A 94 -12.50 -4.95 -13.83
CA LYS A 94 -12.80 -5.23 -15.23
C LYS A 94 -12.38 -6.67 -15.55
N ARG A 95 -13.31 -7.49 -16.03
CA ARG A 95 -13.01 -8.85 -16.51
C ARG A 95 -12.08 -8.77 -17.71
N ALA A 96 -10.83 -9.19 -17.55
CA ALA A 96 -9.81 -9.18 -18.61
C ALA A 96 -9.71 -10.50 -19.40
N GLY A 97 -10.42 -11.55 -18.96
CA GLY A 97 -10.21 -12.92 -19.43
C GLY A 97 -8.90 -13.52 -18.88
N TYR A 98 -8.67 -14.82 -19.13
CA TYR A 98 -7.42 -15.47 -18.71
C TYR A 98 -6.33 -15.12 -19.73
N ARG A 99 -5.45 -14.17 -19.41
CA ARG A 99 -4.18 -14.00 -20.11
C ARG A 99 -3.07 -14.37 -19.14
N LYS A 100 -2.23 -15.35 -19.51
CA LYS A 100 -0.97 -15.58 -18.81
C LYS A 100 -0.15 -14.29 -18.90
N PHE A 101 0.12 -13.66 -17.76
CA PHE A 101 1.15 -12.64 -17.67
C PHE A 101 2.48 -13.34 -17.97
N GLN A 102 2.98 -13.17 -19.18
CA GLN A 102 4.37 -13.51 -19.48
C GLN A 102 5.20 -12.34 -18.97
N CYS A 103 6.06 -12.60 -17.98
CA CYS A 103 7.19 -11.74 -17.70
C CYS A 103 7.97 -11.62 -19.01
N LYS A 104 7.99 -10.44 -19.62
CA LYS A 104 8.96 -10.16 -20.68
C LYS A 104 10.24 -9.85 -19.93
N ASP A 105 11.17 -10.79 -19.96
CA ASP A 105 12.55 -10.52 -19.58
C ASP A 105 13.03 -9.31 -20.38
N GLN A 106 13.31 -8.21 -19.68
CA GLN A 106 14.12 -7.09 -20.17
C GLN A 106 15.36 -7.01 -19.29
#